data_AF-A0A2X4TQT9-F1
#
_entry.id   AF-A0A2X4TQT9-F1
#
_cell.length_a   1.000
_cell.length_b   1.000
_cell.length_c   1.000
_cell.angle_alpha   90.00
_cell.angle_beta   90.00
_cell.angle_gamma   90.00
#
_symmetry.space_group_name_H-M   'P 1'
#
loop_
_entity.id
_entity.type
_entity.pdbx_description
1 polymer ?
#
loop_
_entity_poly.entity_id
_entity_poly.type
_entity_poly.pdbx_seq_one_letter_code
_entity_poly.pdbx_strand_id
1 'polypeptide(L)'
;MMDSRSRYITSPEDAEHFAAARMREMGFPDARVTRRGADGGIDVVARRAVAQVKWMHSKVGRPDLQRLYGARGTEHSIAMLFFAELISPSPYTPHAVEYANEHEIGLFAYTTDGTLFPQNRHARDFAAGIDRVRAARAAKQARLKAAHTLVWAALLICSICGLLVSALVDMSAIRLWIVFTVLSLLGLALARIYRPMVD
;
A
#
# COMPACT_ATOMS: atom_id res chain seq x y z
N MET A 1 -1.43 20.74 1.44
CA MET A 1 -0.61 20.97 0.23
C MET A 1 0.25 19.73 0.03
N MET A 2 -0.26 18.74 -0.72
CA MET A 2 0.48 17.53 -1.08
C MET A 2 1.09 17.80 -2.45
N ASP A 3 2.42 17.88 -2.50
CA ASP A 3 3.15 17.94 -3.76
C ASP A 3 3.08 16.55 -4.42
N SER A 4 1.96 16.28 -5.11
CA SER A 4 1.89 15.19 -6.08
C SER A 4 2.68 15.63 -7.31
N ARG A 5 4.01 15.67 -7.19
CA ARG A 5 4.83 15.56 -8.39
C ARG A 5 4.41 14.26 -9.04
N SER A 6 3.70 14.36 -10.15
CA SER A 6 3.72 13.34 -11.18
C SER A 6 5.20 13.09 -11.45
N ARG A 7 5.79 12.14 -10.72
CA ARG A 7 7.23 11.87 -10.78
C ARG A 7 7.38 11.00 -12.01
N TYR A 8 7.44 11.67 -13.16
CA TYR A 8 7.70 11.02 -14.43
C TYR A 8 8.96 10.17 -14.28
N ILE A 9 8.90 8.92 -14.69
CA ILE A 9 10.04 8.01 -14.67
C ILE A 9 10.91 8.38 -15.87
N THR A 10 11.93 9.19 -15.66
CA THR A 10 12.78 9.73 -16.75
C THR A 10 14.21 9.21 -16.71
N SER A 11 14.56 8.41 -15.70
CA SER A 11 15.88 7.80 -15.55
C SER A 11 15.78 6.34 -15.06
N PRO A 12 16.84 5.53 -15.24
CA PRO A 12 16.91 4.19 -14.64
C PRO A 12 16.70 4.23 -13.13
N GLU A 13 17.29 5.22 -12.46
CA GLU A 13 17.21 5.37 -11.01
C GLU A 13 15.80 5.72 -10.54
N ASP A 14 15.06 6.54 -11.30
CA ASP A 14 13.63 6.78 -11.04
C ASP A 14 12.81 5.50 -11.17
N ALA A 15 13.14 4.63 -12.13
CA ALA A 15 12.46 3.36 -12.32
C ALA A 15 12.72 2.38 -11.17
N GLU A 16 13.96 2.32 -10.67
CA GLU A 16 14.33 1.52 -9.51
C GLU A 16 13.63 2.01 -8.24
N HIS A 17 13.60 3.33 -8.02
CA HIS A 17 12.88 3.92 -6.90
C HIS A 17 11.37 3.73 -7.00
N PHE A 18 10.82 3.81 -8.21
CA PHE A 18 9.42 3.50 -8.49
C PHE A 18 9.11 2.04 -8.15
N ALA A 19 9.93 1.10 -8.63
CA ALA A 19 9.76 -0.32 -8.33
C ALA A 19 9.83 -0.58 -6.82
N ALA A 20 10.78 0.03 -6.11
CA ALA A 20 10.86 -0.07 -4.65
C ALA A 20 9.62 0.49 -3.95
N ALA A 21 9.08 1.63 -4.40
CA ALA A 21 7.84 2.18 -3.86
C ALA A 21 6.66 1.23 -4.10
N ARG A 22 6.55 0.66 -5.31
CA ARG A 22 5.53 -0.34 -5.63
C ARG A 22 5.68 -1.60 -4.80
N MET A 23 6.88 -2.11 -4.57
CA MET A 23 7.11 -3.25 -3.68
C MET A 23 6.63 -2.99 -2.24
N ARG A 24 6.87 -1.79 -1.69
CA ARG A 24 6.35 -1.41 -0.36
C ARG A 24 4.82 -1.41 -0.34
N GLU A 25 4.23 -0.80 -1.35
CA GLU A 25 2.79 -0.82 -1.58
C GLU A 25 2.21 -2.23 -1.76
N MET A 26 3.04 -3.16 -2.25
CA MET A 26 2.72 -4.56 -2.47
C MET A 26 2.84 -5.44 -1.20
N GLY A 27 3.25 -4.87 -0.07
CA GLY A 27 3.39 -5.60 1.20
C GLY A 27 4.82 -5.98 1.57
N PHE A 28 5.82 -5.45 0.88
CA PHE A 28 7.25 -5.57 1.23
C PHE A 28 7.77 -4.24 1.83
N PRO A 29 7.41 -3.90 3.08
CA PRO A 29 7.65 -2.57 3.65
C PRO A 29 9.13 -2.17 3.72
N ASP A 30 10.02 -3.15 3.73
CA ASP A 30 11.47 -2.99 3.80
C ASP A 30 12.17 -2.97 2.42
N ALA A 31 11.41 -2.93 1.33
CA ALA A 31 11.97 -2.85 -0.01
C ALA A 31 12.86 -1.60 -0.17
N ARG A 32 14.05 -1.76 -0.75
CA ARG A 32 15.02 -0.69 -1.01
C ARG A 32 15.82 -0.97 -2.28
N VAL A 33 16.23 0.10 -2.96
CA VAL A 33 17.11 0.02 -4.14
C VAL A 33 18.50 -0.46 -3.71
N THR A 34 19.13 -1.32 -4.51
CA THR A 34 20.48 -1.82 -4.27
C THR A 34 21.52 -0.76 -4.68
N ARG A 35 22.73 -0.80 -4.12
CA ARG A 35 23.79 0.12 -4.58
C ARG A 35 24.32 -0.38 -5.93
N ARG A 36 24.55 0.52 -6.88
CA ARG A 36 25.10 0.19 -8.20
C ARG A 36 26.38 -0.64 -8.06
N GLY A 37 26.45 -1.78 -8.74
CA GLY A 37 27.71 -2.48 -9.06
C GLY A 37 27.95 -3.87 -8.46
N ALA A 38 27.12 -4.40 -7.56
CA ALA A 38 27.41 -5.68 -6.89
C ALA A 38 26.45 -6.84 -7.20
N ASP A 39 25.18 -6.59 -7.50
CA ASP A 39 24.15 -7.62 -7.27
C ASP A 39 23.58 -8.26 -8.55
N GLY A 40 24.41 -8.62 -9.54
CA GLY A 40 24.07 -9.63 -10.56
C GLY A 40 22.78 -9.44 -11.39
N GLY A 41 22.16 -8.26 -11.36
CA GLY A 41 20.85 -7.98 -11.96
C GLY A 41 19.69 -7.79 -10.97
N ILE A 42 19.92 -7.64 -9.67
CA ILE A 42 18.91 -7.25 -8.67
C ILE A 42 19.04 -5.76 -8.40
N ASP A 43 17.97 -5.01 -8.69
CA ASP A 43 17.93 -3.57 -8.52
C ASP A 43 17.15 -3.17 -7.24
N VAL A 44 16.28 -4.05 -6.74
CA VAL A 44 15.52 -3.81 -5.50
C VAL A 44 15.48 -5.07 -4.64
N VAL A 45 15.74 -4.91 -3.34
CA VAL A 45 15.75 -5.99 -2.35
C VAL A 45 14.81 -5.72 -1.19
N ALA A 46 14.20 -6.77 -0.67
CA ALA A 46 13.46 -6.84 0.59
C ALA A 46 13.75 -8.20 1.25
N ARG A 47 13.47 -8.36 2.55
CA ARG A 47 13.68 -9.64 3.27
C ARG A 47 12.95 -10.84 2.65
N ARG A 48 11.86 -10.60 1.91
CA ARG A 48 11.01 -11.65 1.34
C ARG A 48 10.79 -11.51 -0.16
N ALA A 49 11.52 -10.60 -0.81
CA ALA A 49 11.38 -10.37 -2.24
C ALA A 49 12.63 -9.75 -2.84
N VAL A 50 12.91 -10.09 -4.09
CA VAL A 50 13.90 -9.43 -4.93
C VAL A 50 13.24 -8.98 -6.23
N ALA A 51 13.74 -7.90 -6.80
CA ALA A 51 13.27 -7.44 -8.09
C ALA A 51 14.38 -6.93 -9.00
N GLN A 52 14.14 -7.10 -10.29
CA GLN A 52 14.90 -6.50 -11.38
C GLN A 52 14.03 -5.48 -12.12
N VAL A 53 14.64 -4.39 -12.55
CA VAL A 53 14.03 -3.28 -13.24
C VAL A 53 14.75 -3.05 -14.55
N LYS A 54 14.01 -3.16 -15.66
CA LYS A 54 14.52 -2.85 -16.99
C LYS A 54 13.93 -1.52 -17.45
N TRP A 55 14.76 -0.48 -17.43
CA TRP A 55 14.47 0.82 -18.03
C TRP A 55 15.16 0.85 -19.40
N MET A 56 14.43 0.56 -20.49
CA MET A 56 14.86 0.70 -21.90
C MET A 56 13.84 0.07 -22.87
N HIS A 57 13.79 0.57 -24.10
CA HIS A 57 12.81 0.22 -25.14
C HIS A 57 13.01 -1.16 -25.84
N SER A 58 13.73 -2.10 -25.22
CA SER A 58 13.88 -3.46 -25.75
C SER A 58 13.01 -4.44 -24.98
N LYS A 59 12.39 -5.40 -25.67
CA LYS A 59 11.62 -6.46 -25.02
C LYS A 59 12.49 -7.28 -24.05
N VAL A 60 11.92 -7.59 -22.89
CA VAL A 60 12.46 -8.51 -21.88
C VAL A 60 12.36 -9.94 -22.41
N GLY A 61 13.50 -10.61 -22.46
CA GLY A 61 13.61 -12.01 -22.88
C GLY A 61 13.79 -12.96 -21.70
N ARG A 62 13.68 -14.27 -21.99
CA ARG A 62 14.04 -15.33 -21.03
C ARG A 62 15.42 -15.15 -20.37
N PRO A 63 16.49 -14.71 -21.08
CA PRO A 63 17.79 -14.50 -20.46
C PRO A 63 17.77 -13.45 -19.34
N ASP A 64 16.95 -12.41 -19.46
CA ASP A 64 16.81 -11.39 -18.41
C ASP A 64 16.21 -12.02 -17.14
N LEU A 65 15.16 -12.83 -17.28
CA LEU A 65 14.51 -13.51 -16.14
C LEU A 65 15.40 -14.59 -15.52
N GLN A 66 16.21 -15.29 -16.32
CA GLN A 66 17.18 -16.26 -15.82
C GLN A 66 18.26 -15.60 -14.96
N ARG A 67 18.67 -14.37 -15.31
CA ARG A 67 19.60 -13.58 -14.48
C ARG A 67 18.98 -13.26 -13.13
N LEU A 68 17.75 -12.76 -13.08
CA LEU A 68 17.03 -12.55 -11.83
C LEU A 68 16.91 -13.84 -11.01
N TYR A 69 16.51 -14.94 -11.66
CA TYR A 69 16.36 -16.23 -11.00
C TYR A 69 17.67 -16.74 -10.38
N GLY A 70 18.79 -16.58 -11.09
CA GLY A 70 20.12 -16.94 -10.60
C GLY A 70 20.63 -16.00 -9.50
N ALA A 71 20.39 -14.69 -9.63
CA ALA A 71 20.84 -13.68 -8.69
C ALA A 71 20.17 -13.81 -7.30
N ARG A 72 18.97 -14.40 -7.23
CA ARG A 72 18.30 -14.75 -5.96
C ARG A 72 19.17 -15.65 -5.05
N GLY A 73 20.14 -16.37 -5.61
CA GLY A 73 21.01 -17.27 -4.87
C GLY A 73 20.26 -18.47 -4.29
N THR A 74 20.65 -18.89 -3.09
CA THR A 74 20.12 -20.10 -2.41
C THR A 74 18.76 -19.90 -1.76
N GLU A 75 18.24 -18.67 -1.73
CA GLU A 75 16.99 -18.37 -1.03
C GLU A 75 15.79 -18.62 -1.95
N HIS A 76 15.30 -19.85 -2.02
CA HIS A 76 14.23 -20.26 -2.94
C HIS A 76 12.82 -19.80 -2.51
N SER A 77 12.65 -19.30 -1.28
CA SER A 77 11.35 -18.95 -0.71
C SER A 77 10.97 -17.47 -0.86
N ILE A 78 11.80 -16.65 -1.51
CA ILE A 78 11.52 -15.22 -1.69
C ILE A 78 10.83 -14.95 -3.02
N ALA A 79 9.92 -13.97 -3.01
CA ALA A 79 9.22 -13.56 -4.21
C ALA A 79 10.18 -12.93 -5.22
N MET A 80 9.99 -13.22 -6.51
CA MET A 80 10.76 -12.59 -7.58
C MET A 80 9.84 -11.72 -8.42
N LEU A 81 10.19 -10.45 -8.56
CA LEU A 81 9.40 -9.49 -9.33
C LEU A 81 10.25 -8.91 -10.46
N PHE A 82 9.65 -8.69 -11.62
CA PHE A 82 10.30 -8.03 -12.73
C PHE A 82 9.47 -6.83 -13.17
N PHE A 83 10.11 -5.67 -13.29
CA PHE A 83 9.49 -4.43 -13.73
C PHE A 83 10.10 -3.99 -15.05
N ALA A 84 9.27 -3.71 -16.05
CA ALA A 84 9.72 -3.21 -17.34
C ALA A 84 8.85 -2.05 -17.80
N GLU A 85 9.44 -1.09 -18.51
CA GLU A 85 8.68 -0.04 -19.17
C GLU A 85 7.71 -0.64 -20.20
N LEU A 86 6.46 -0.17 -20.23
CA LEU A 86 5.42 -0.68 -21.13
C LEU A 86 5.73 -0.30 -22.58
N ILE A 87 6.05 -1.32 -23.39
CA ILE A 87 6.21 -1.21 -24.84
C ILE A 87 5.06 -1.98 -25.48
N SER A 88 4.27 -1.33 -26.34
CA SER A 88 3.08 -1.94 -26.94
C SER A 88 3.45 -3.12 -27.87
N PRO A 89 2.74 -4.27 -27.81
CA PRO A 89 1.60 -4.58 -26.92
C PRO A 89 2.00 -5.12 -25.54
N SER A 90 3.24 -5.59 -25.36
CA SER A 90 3.79 -6.03 -24.08
C SER A 90 5.32 -5.92 -24.11
N PRO A 91 5.96 -5.54 -22.99
CA PRO A 91 7.41 -5.48 -22.93
C PRO A 91 8.06 -6.87 -22.77
N TYR A 92 7.28 -7.93 -22.61
CA TYR A 92 7.79 -9.29 -22.42
C TYR A 92 7.61 -10.13 -23.69
N THR A 93 8.60 -10.96 -24.02
CA THR A 93 8.43 -11.98 -25.07
C THR A 93 7.60 -13.17 -24.56
N PRO A 94 6.96 -13.96 -25.44
CA PRO A 94 6.22 -15.15 -25.02
C PRO A 94 7.05 -16.11 -24.16
N HIS A 95 8.29 -16.38 -24.58
CA HIS A 95 9.22 -17.23 -23.82
C HIS A 95 9.60 -16.66 -22.45
N ALA A 96 9.63 -15.33 -22.29
CA ALA A 96 9.83 -14.72 -20.99
C ALA A 96 8.61 -14.97 -20.09
N VAL A 97 7.39 -14.81 -20.62
CA VAL A 97 6.15 -15.08 -19.87
C VAL A 97 6.04 -16.55 -19.46
N GLU A 98 6.37 -17.49 -20.35
CA GLU A 98 6.42 -18.93 -20.05
C GLU A 98 7.38 -19.22 -18.90
N TYR A 99 8.63 -18.76 -19.02
CA TYR A 99 9.66 -18.96 -18.01
C TYR A 99 9.27 -18.34 -16.65
N ALA A 100 8.69 -17.14 -16.66
CA ALA A 100 8.18 -16.49 -15.45
C ALA A 100 7.08 -17.29 -14.78
N ASN A 101 6.18 -17.89 -15.55
CA ASN A 101 5.09 -18.70 -15.01
C ASN A 101 5.58 -20.00 -14.37
N GLU A 102 6.60 -20.64 -14.96
CA GLU A 102 7.26 -21.84 -14.44
C GLU A 102 7.99 -21.57 -13.11
N HIS A 103 8.63 -20.41 -12.98
CA HIS A 103 9.48 -20.07 -11.83
C HIS A 103 8.84 -19.06 -10.87
N GLU A 104 7.52 -18.87 -10.96
CA GLU A 104 6.75 -18.00 -10.06
C GLU A 104 7.23 -16.54 -9.98
N ILE A 105 7.70 -16.01 -11.11
CA ILE A 105 8.16 -14.62 -11.24
C ILE A 105 6.95 -13.73 -11.57
N GLY A 106 6.71 -12.70 -10.78
CA GLY A 106 5.69 -11.69 -11.04
C GLY A 106 6.16 -10.67 -12.08
N LEU A 107 5.53 -10.62 -13.25
CA LEU A 107 5.86 -9.67 -14.31
C LEU A 107 4.97 -8.44 -14.28
N PHE A 108 5.57 -7.26 -14.20
CA PHE A 108 4.86 -5.97 -14.23
C PHE A 108 5.38 -5.08 -15.36
N ALA A 109 4.46 -4.41 -16.04
CA ALA A 109 4.78 -3.34 -16.97
C ALA A 109 4.41 -2.00 -16.33
N TYR A 110 5.25 -0.97 -16.46
CA TYR A 110 4.94 0.37 -15.98
C TYR A 110 5.03 1.41 -17.09
N THR A 111 4.22 2.45 -17.02
CA THR A 111 4.31 3.61 -17.90
C THR A 111 5.09 4.74 -17.24
N THR A 112 5.59 5.68 -18.03
CA THR A 112 6.36 6.83 -17.53
C THR A 112 5.58 7.72 -16.56
N ASP A 113 4.25 7.69 -16.60
CA ASP A 113 3.35 8.35 -15.64
C ASP A 113 3.22 7.59 -14.30
N GLY A 114 3.85 6.42 -14.17
CA GLY A 114 3.84 5.59 -12.97
C GLY A 114 2.65 4.64 -12.85
N THR A 115 1.84 4.45 -13.92
CA THR A 115 0.82 3.39 -13.92
C THR A 115 1.48 2.02 -14.01
N LEU A 116 0.95 1.02 -13.30
CA LEU A 116 1.51 -0.32 -13.21
C LEU A 116 0.49 -1.38 -13.65
N PHE A 117 0.91 -2.30 -14.51
CA PHE A 117 0.06 -3.32 -15.12
C PHE A 117 0.64 -4.73 -14.89
N PRO A 118 -0.10 -5.66 -14.26
CA PRO A 118 0.34 -7.05 -14.13
C PRO A 118 0.27 -7.77 -15.48
N GLN A 119 1.34 -8.47 -15.87
CA GLN A 119 1.48 -9.10 -17.18
C GLN A 119 1.31 -10.63 -17.16
N ASN A 120 1.38 -11.28 -16.00
CA ASN A 120 1.16 -12.72 -15.86
C ASN A 120 0.29 -13.07 -14.64
N ARG A 121 0.01 -14.38 -14.46
CA ARG A 121 -0.84 -14.86 -13.36
C ARG A 121 -0.28 -14.46 -11.99
N HIS A 122 1.02 -14.65 -11.79
CA HIS A 122 1.69 -14.39 -10.53
C HIS A 122 1.63 -12.91 -10.16
N ALA A 123 1.86 -12.01 -11.13
CA ALA A 123 1.69 -10.57 -10.91
C ALA A 123 0.24 -10.18 -10.55
N ARG A 124 -0.76 -10.82 -11.18
CA ARG A 124 -2.17 -10.59 -10.84
C ARG A 124 -2.51 -11.12 -9.45
N ASP A 125 -1.95 -12.25 -9.06
CA ASP A 125 -2.16 -12.82 -7.72
C ASP A 125 -1.51 -11.93 -6.64
N PHE A 126 -0.32 -11.39 -6.91
CA PHE A 126 0.27 -10.34 -6.07
C PHE A 126 -0.66 -9.13 -5.97
N ALA A 127 -1.10 -8.56 -7.09
CA ALA A 127 -2.02 -7.42 -7.13
C ALA A 127 -3.32 -7.69 -6.34
N ALA A 128 -3.95 -8.83 -6.57
CA ALA A 128 -5.19 -9.22 -5.89
C ALA A 128 -4.98 -9.46 -4.38
N GLY A 129 -3.85 -10.04 -3.97
CA GLY A 129 -3.48 -10.19 -2.57
C GLY A 129 -3.36 -8.84 -1.87
N ILE A 130 -2.79 -7.85 -2.54
CA ILE A 130 -2.63 -6.48 -2.04
C ILE A 130 -3.99 -5.81 -1.88
N ASP A 131 -4.86 -5.91 -2.87
CA ASP A 131 -6.19 -5.32 -2.81
C ASP A 131 -7.01 -5.90 -1.66
N ARG A 132 -6.89 -7.21 -1.40
CA ARG A 132 -7.51 -7.85 -0.24
C ARG A 132 -6.96 -7.30 1.09
N VAL A 133 -5.64 -7.15 1.21
CA VAL A 133 -5.01 -6.59 2.42
C VAL A 133 -5.43 -5.12 2.62
N ARG A 134 -5.45 -4.32 1.55
CA ARG A 134 -5.90 -2.92 1.57
C ARG A 134 -7.37 -2.81 1.97
N ALA A 135 -8.24 -3.63 1.37
CA ALA A 135 -9.65 -3.68 1.71
C ALA A 135 -9.87 -4.10 3.18
N ALA A 136 -9.13 -5.10 3.66
CA ALA A 136 -9.21 -5.53 5.06
C ALA A 136 -8.75 -4.42 6.02
N ARG A 137 -7.66 -3.70 5.70
CA ARG A 137 -7.19 -2.55 6.49
C ARG A 137 -8.20 -1.41 6.47
N ALA A 138 -8.76 -1.07 5.31
CA ALA A 138 -9.80 -0.05 5.18
C ALA A 138 -11.05 -0.41 5.99
N ALA A 139 -11.49 -1.68 5.93
CA ALA A 139 -12.61 -2.17 6.70
C ALA A 139 -12.34 -2.12 8.21
N LYS A 140 -11.13 -2.49 8.66
CA LYS A 140 -10.71 -2.35 10.07
C LYS A 140 -10.73 -0.89 10.51
N GLN A 141 -10.18 0.01 9.71
CA GLN A 141 -10.18 1.46 10.00
C GLN A 141 -11.60 2.03 10.04
N ALA A 142 -12.48 1.61 9.13
CA ALA A 142 -13.88 2.01 9.13
C ALA A 142 -14.61 1.53 10.39
N ARG A 143 -14.39 0.27 10.82
CA ARG A 143 -14.93 -0.27 12.06
C ARG A 143 -14.45 0.51 13.29
N LEU A 144 -13.16 0.82 13.36
CA LEU A 144 -12.61 1.62 14.47
C LEU A 144 -13.21 3.03 14.51
N LYS A 145 -13.34 3.69 13.36
CA LYS A 145 -14.01 5.01 13.27
C LYS A 145 -15.48 4.93 13.68
N ALA A 146 -16.20 3.91 13.24
CA ALA A 146 -17.60 3.68 13.60
C ALA A 146 -17.74 3.42 15.11
N ALA A 147 -16.93 2.54 15.69
CA ALA A 147 -16.93 2.27 17.12
C ALA A 147 -16.65 3.53 17.95
N HIS A 148 -15.62 4.31 17.56
CA HIS A 148 -15.28 5.55 18.24
C HIS A 148 -16.43 6.58 18.16
N THR A 149 -17.08 6.69 17.00
CA THR A 149 -18.26 7.56 16.81
C THR A 149 -19.44 7.12 17.68
N LEU A 150 -19.71 5.81 17.75
CA LEU A 150 -20.78 5.24 18.58
C LEU A 150 -20.55 5.49 20.07
N VAL A 151 -19.32 5.36 20.55
CA VAL A 151 -18.97 5.65 21.95
C VAL A 151 -19.27 7.10 22.30
N TRP A 152 -18.82 8.07 21.51
CA TRP A 152 -19.10 9.49 21.76
C TRP A 152 -20.58 9.85 21.62
N ALA A 153 -21.28 9.24 20.66
CA ALA A 153 -22.73 9.43 20.52
C ALA A 153 -23.51 8.90 21.74
N ALA A 154 -23.13 7.73 22.27
CA ALA A 154 -23.74 7.18 23.48
C ALA A 154 -23.48 8.07 24.71
N LEU A 155 -22.25 8.56 24.88
CA LEU A 155 -21.91 9.51 25.95
C LEU A 155 -22.74 10.79 25.87
N LEU A 156 -22.93 11.33 24.66
CA LEU A 156 -23.77 12.50 24.42
C LEU A 156 -25.25 12.25 24.77
N ILE A 157 -25.79 11.10 24.37
CA ILE A 157 -27.18 10.72 24.71
C ILE A 157 -27.34 10.62 26.23
N CYS A 158 -26.42 9.91 26.91
CA CYS A 158 -26.43 9.80 28.36
C CYS A 158 -26.34 11.17 29.04
N SER A 159 -25.51 12.08 28.54
CA SER A 159 -25.35 13.41 29.14
C SER A 159 -26.61 14.27 28.98
N ILE A 160 -27.27 14.21 27.82
CA ILE A 160 -28.55 14.90 27.57
C ILE A 160 -29.66 14.32 28.46
N CYS A 161 -29.76 13.00 28.59
CA CYS A 161 -30.73 12.37 29.48
C CYS A 161 -30.52 12.79 30.93
N GLY A 162 -29.28 12.80 31.42
CA GLY A 162 -28.95 13.24 32.77
C GLY A 162 -29.30 14.72 33.01
N LEU A 163 -29.06 15.58 32.01
CA LEU A 163 -29.46 16.98 32.04
C LEU A 163 -30.99 17.15 32.16
N LEU A 164 -31.76 16.40 31.36
CA LEU A 164 -33.22 16.43 31.37
C LEU A 164 -33.80 15.95 32.70
N VAL A 165 -33.30 14.84 33.25
CA VAL A 165 -33.74 14.32 34.55
C VAL A 165 -33.45 15.33 35.66
N SER A 166 -32.26 15.94 35.66
CA SER A 166 -31.90 16.97 36.63
C SER A 166 -32.82 18.19 36.51
N ALA A 167 -33.14 18.62 35.29
CA ALA A 167 -34.08 19.73 35.07
C ALA A 167 -35.51 19.44 35.59
N LEU A 168 -35.93 18.17 35.61
CA LEU A 168 -37.26 17.75 36.06
C LEU A 168 -37.35 17.44 37.56
N VAL A 169 -36.24 16.99 38.18
CA VAL A 169 -36.24 16.43 39.54
C VAL A 169 -35.40 17.26 40.52
N ASP A 170 -34.18 17.66 40.13
CA ASP A 170 -33.26 18.41 41.00
C ASP A 170 -32.21 19.21 40.19
N MET A 171 -32.22 20.53 40.37
CA MET A 171 -31.37 21.45 39.64
C MET A 171 -29.89 21.42 40.09
N SER A 172 -29.56 20.78 41.22
CA SER A 172 -28.21 20.77 41.80
C SER A 172 -27.15 20.20 40.84
N ALA A 173 -27.51 19.22 40.00
CA ALA A 173 -26.61 18.51 39.11
C ALA A 173 -26.52 19.10 37.67
N ILE A 174 -27.29 20.13 37.34
CA ILE A 174 -27.37 20.69 35.97
C ILE A 174 -25.99 21.11 35.44
N ARG A 175 -25.18 21.78 36.27
CA ARG A 175 -23.85 22.27 35.86
C ARG A 175 -22.92 21.12 35.47
N LEU A 176 -23.00 20.00 36.17
CA LEU A 176 -22.21 18.79 35.88
C LEU A 176 -22.60 18.20 34.51
N TRP A 177 -23.89 18.07 34.24
CA TRP A 177 -24.38 17.50 32.99
C TRP A 177 -24.14 18.39 31.76
N ILE A 178 -24.11 19.71 31.93
CA ILE A 178 -23.68 20.65 30.88
C ILE A 178 -22.23 20.37 30.47
N VAL A 179 -21.32 20.21 31.44
CA VAL A 179 -19.90 19.90 31.16
C VAL A 179 -19.76 18.58 30.40
N PHE A 180 -20.46 17.52 30.81
CA PHE A 180 -20.44 16.24 30.11
C PHE A 180 -20.97 16.34 28.67
N THR A 181 -21.99 17.16 28.45
CA THR A 181 -22.56 17.37 27.11
C THR A 181 -21.58 18.10 26.20
N VAL A 182 -20.93 19.17 26.70
CA VAL A 182 -19.89 19.90 25.94
C VAL A 182 -18.71 18.99 25.60
N LEU A 183 -18.23 18.19 26.56
CA LEU A 183 -17.13 17.24 26.33
C LEU A 183 -17.51 16.16 25.31
N SER A 184 -18.74 15.65 25.35
CA SER A 184 -19.20 14.64 24.41
C SER A 184 -19.37 15.20 22.98
N LEU A 185 -19.85 16.45 22.85
CA LEU A 185 -19.90 17.17 21.57
C LEU A 185 -18.49 17.41 21.01
N LEU A 186 -17.55 17.83 21.86
CA LEU A 186 -16.15 18.01 21.46
C LEU A 186 -15.52 16.69 21.01
N GLY A 187 -15.75 15.60 21.76
CA GLY A 187 -15.30 14.26 21.39
C GLY A 187 -15.86 13.78 20.06
N LEU A 188 -17.14 14.04 19.79
CA LEU A 188 -17.78 13.72 18.50
C LEU A 188 -17.23 14.57 17.35
N ALA A 189 -16.98 15.87 17.58
CA ALA A 189 -16.35 16.75 16.61
C ALA A 189 -14.92 16.29 16.30
N LEU A 190 -14.14 15.94 17.32
CA LEU A 190 -12.81 15.37 17.17
C LEU A 190 -12.85 14.02 16.46
N ALA A 191 -13.81 13.14 16.73
CA ALA A 191 -13.94 11.86 16.02
C ALA A 191 -14.20 12.03 14.51
N ARG A 192 -14.84 13.14 14.10
CA ARG A 192 -15.04 13.49 12.68
C ARG A 192 -13.81 14.10 12.03
N ILE A 193 -13.02 14.85 12.81
CA ILE A 193 -11.82 15.56 12.32
C ILE A 193 -10.57 14.65 12.39
N TYR A 194 -10.54 13.70 13.31
CA TYR A 194 -9.40 12.81 13.55
C TYR A 194 -9.16 11.90 12.34
N ARG A 195 -8.13 12.25 11.58
CA ARG A 195 -7.46 11.32 10.68
C ARG A 195 -6.34 10.65 11.48
N PRO A 196 -6.37 9.33 11.70
CA PRO A 196 -5.20 8.67 12.26
C PRO A 196 -4.02 8.95 11.33
N MET A 197 -2.93 9.52 11.88
CA MET A 197 -1.63 9.50 11.22
C MET A 197 -1.25 8.03 11.11
N VAL A 198 -1.31 7.49 9.89
CA VAL A 198 -0.84 6.14 9.58
C VAL A 198 0.60 6.33 9.12
N ASP A 199 1.54 5.97 9.99
CA ASP A 199 2.94 5.72 9.62
C ASP A 199 3.07 4.36 8.90
#